data_AF-A0ABD7S589-F1
#
_entry.id   AF-A0ABD7S589-F1
#
_cell.length_a   1.000
_cell.length_b   1.000
_cell.length_c   1.000
_cell.angle_alpha   90.00
_cell.angle_beta   90.00
_cell.angle_gamma   90.00
#
_symmetry.space_group_name_H-M   'P 1'
#
loop_
_entity.id
_entity.type
_entity.pdbx_description
1 polymer ?
#
loop_
_entity_poly.entity_id
_entity_poly.type
_entity_poly.pdbx_seq_one_letter_code
_entity_poly.pdbx_strand_id
1 'polypeptide(L)'
;MGVEFQRNTDGNWWLRIDGEWIGYYKATLYSGELGEGHAGYVTAGGEVSTRSGIPSPRMGSGQFATAGYGQAAFQANHFYRDANMTTYPVRALSNMSVVQPACYTMALVGYGYPYALGTGVTRASPAPEMRTGGFYFGGPGCPR
;
A
#
# COMPACT_ATOMS: atom_id res chain seq x y z
N MET A 1 22.43 7.77 3.38
CA MET A 1 21.03 8.17 3.29
C MET A 1 20.74 9.30 4.25
N GLY A 2 21.04 10.53 3.81
CA GLY A 2 20.52 11.75 4.41
C GLY A 2 19.21 12.15 3.71
N VAL A 3 18.18 12.46 4.50
CA VAL A 3 16.91 12.99 4.01
C VAL A 3 16.83 14.44 4.44
N GLU A 4 16.58 15.33 3.49
CA GLU A 4 16.44 16.75 3.75
C GLU A 4 15.21 17.29 3.03
N PHE A 5 14.59 18.30 3.62
CA PHE A 5 13.48 19.01 2.99
C PHE A 5 13.74 20.52 3.10
N GLN A 6 13.34 21.25 2.06
CA GLN A 6 13.48 22.69 2.01
C GLN A 6 12.16 23.33 1.59
N ARG A 7 11.73 24.35 2.33
CA ARG A 7 10.61 25.20 1.93
C ARG A 7 11.10 26.29 0.99
N ASN A 8 10.49 26.40 -0.19
CA ASN A 8 10.80 27.47 -1.14
C ASN A 8 10.04 28.76 -0.81
N THR A 9 10.33 29.83 -1.56
CA THR A 9 9.69 31.15 -1.38
C THR A 9 8.17 31.13 -1.62
N ASP A 10 7.69 30.17 -2.41
CA ASP A 10 6.26 29.98 -2.69
C ASP A 10 5.56 29.17 -1.60
N GLY A 11 6.28 28.79 -0.54
CA GLY A 11 5.78 28.02 0.59
C GLY A 11 5.65 26.51 0.33
N ASN A 12 6.15 26.01 -0.79
CA ASN A 12 6.13 24.60 -1.20
C ASN A 12 7.44 23.88 -0.83
N TRP A 13 7.43 22.56 -0.88
CA TRP A 13 8.55 21.75 -0.38
C TRP A 13 9.29 21.03 -1.49
N TRP A 14 10.62 20.99 -1.36
CA TRP A 14 11.49 20.08 -2.10
C TRP A 14 12.05 19.02 -1.16
N LEU A 15 12.08 17.76 -1.62
CA LEU A 15 12.65 16.62 -0.92
C LEU A 15 13.96 16.20 -1.57
N ARG A 16 15.00 16.07 -0.75
CA ARG A 16 16.34 15.63 -1.14
C ARG A 16 16.70 14.34 -0.45
N ILE A 17 17.28 13.40 -1.20
CA ILE A 17 17.91 12.20 -0.65
C ILE A 17 19.35 12.13 -1.12
N ASP A 18 20.29 12.00 -0.18
CA ASP A 18 21.73 11.88 -0.45
C ASP A 18 22.27 12.95 -1.42
N GLY A 19 21.76 14.18 -1.29
CA GLY A 19 22.16 15.33 -2.12
C GLY A 19 21.39 15.50 -3.43
N GLU A 20 20.52 14.54 -3.80
CA GLU A 20 19.71 14.60 -5.03
C GLU A 20 18.26 15.01 -4.73
N TRP A 21 17.76 16.02 -5.45
CA TRP A 21 16.36 16.45 -5.35
C TRP A 21 15.46 15.46 -6.08
N ILE A 22 14.64 14.74 -5.34
CA ILE A 22 13.83 13.64 -5.88
C ILE A 22 12.33 13.95 -5.90
N GLY A 23 11.89 15.07 -5.31
CA GLY A 23 10.46 15.35 -5.23
C GLY A 23 10.11 16.80 -4.89
N TYR A 24 8.98 17.24 -5.45
CA TYR A 24 8.34 18.51 -5.17
C TYR A 24 6.93 18.27 -4.61
N TYR A 25 6.59 18.95 -3.52
CA TYR A 25 5.31 18.82 -2.85
C TYR A 25 4.66 20.19 -2.69
N LYS A 26 3.53 20.38 -3.36
CA LYS A 26 2.74 21.60 -3.26
C LYS A 26 2.04 21.64 -1.89
N ALA A 27 2.40 22.60 -1.04
CA ALA A 27 1.94 22.62 0.35
C ALA A 27 0.42 22.69 0.47
N THR A 28 -0.25 23.37 -0.47
CA THR A 28 -1.72 23.52 -0.47
C THR A 28 -2.51 22.21 -0.61
N LEU A 29 -1.84 21.10 -0.95
CA LEU A 29 -2.48 19.78 -1.07
C LEU A 29 -2.49 19.01 0.26
N TYR A 30 -1.82 19.54 1.29
CA TYR A 30 -1.59 18.86 2.55
C TYR A 30 -1.94 19.78 3.73
N SER A 31 -2.32 19.18 4.86
CA SER A 31 -2.45 19.88 6.13
C SER A 31 -1.19 19.69 6.96
N GLY A 32 -0.55 20.78 7.38
CA GLY A 32 0.67 20.77 8.22
C GLY A 32 1.97 20.99 7.44
N GLU A 33 3.09 21.01 8.16
CA GLU A 33 4.43 21.22 7.61
C GLU A 33 5.09 19.87 7.25
N LEU A 34 5.91 19.84 6.19
CA LEU A 34 6.63 18.64 5.81
C LEU A 34 7.70 18.33 6.86
N GLY A 35 7.70 17.11 7.39
CA GLY A 35 8.64 16.70 8.45
C GLY A 35 8.15 17.00 9.87
N GLU A 36 7.02 17.69 10.04
CA GLU A 36 6.33 17.80 11.32
C GLU A 36 5.26 16.71 11.45
N GLY A 37 5.24 16.03 12.60
CA GLY A 37 4.32 14.94 12.88
C GLY A 37 4.78 13.57 12.40
N HIS A 38 3.85 12.63 12.33
CA HIS A 38 4.08 11.26 11.87
C HIS A 38 3.13 10.98 10.71
N ALA A 39 3.52 10.16 9.74
CA ALA A 39 2.58 9.66 8.75
C ALA A 39 1.42 8.96 9.49
N GLY A 40 0.23 9.57 9.48
CA GLY A 40 -0.91 9.04 10.21
C GLY A 40 -1.40 7.71 9.65
N TYR A 41 -1.23 7.48 8.35
CA TYR A 41 -1.62 6.28 7.63
C TYR A 41 -0.68 6.00 6.45
N VAL A 42 -0.44 4.72 6.19
CA VAL A 42 0.15 4.23 4.94
C VAL A 42 -0.88 3.30 4.30
N THR A 43 -1.22 3.54 3.04
CA THR A 43 -2.12 2.68 2.27
C THR A 43 -1.35 1.97 1.16
N ALA A 44 -1.72 0.73 0.89
CA ALA A 44 -1.17 -0.08 -0.18
C ALA A 44 -2.27 -0.99 -0.73
N GLY A 45 -2.18 -1.35 -2.01
CA GLY A 45 -3.18 -2.17 -2.67
C GLY A 45 -3.08 -2.09 -4.19
N GLY A 46 -4.18 -2.46 -4.85
CA GLY A 46 -4.34 -2.35 -6.30
C GLY A 46 -5.67 -1.70 -6.66
N GLU A 47 -5.68 -0.97 -7.77
CA GLU A 47 -6.88 -0.37 -8.34
C GLU A 47 -6.99 -0.78 -9.81
N VAL A 48 -8.22 -1.03 -10.25
CA VAL A 48 -8.56 -1.25 -11.64
C VAL A 48 -9.77 -0.39 -11.98
N SER A 49 -9.80 0.13 -13.20
CA SER A 49 -10.89 0.98 -13.67
C SER A 49 -11.25 0.62 -15.11
N THR A 50 -12.55 0.57 -15.40
CA THR A 50 -13.08 0.43 -16.76
C THR A 50 -14.25 1.35 -16.99
N ARG A 51 -14.50 1.64 -18.27
CA ARG A 51 -15.71 2.35 -18.68
C ARG A 51 -16.93 1.48 -18.38
N SER A 52 -18.05 2.14 -18.06
CA SER A 52 -19.32 1.47 -17.83
C SER A 52 -19.68 0.54 -18.99
N GLY A 53 -20.14 -0.66 -18.67
CA GLY A 53 -20.48 -1.68 -19.66
C GLY A 53 -19.27 -2.36 -20.29
N ILE A 54 -18.06 -2.30 -19.71
CA ILE A 54 -16.89 -3.10 -20.13
C ILE A 54 -16.43 -3.96 -18.94
N PRO A 55 -16.18 -5.28 -19.13
CA PRO A 55 -15.62 -6.13 -18.08
C PRO A 55 -14.38 -5.50 -17.48
N SER A 56 -14.27 -5.52 -16.15
CA SER A 56 -13.09 -4.98 -15.48
C SER A 56 -11.87 -5.86 -15.78
N PRO A 57 -10.65 -5.28 -15.91
CA PRO A 57 -9.46 -6.04 -16.20
C PRO A 57 -9.07 -6.89 -14.99
N ARG A 58 -8.22 -7.87 -15.23
CA ARG A 58 -7.52 -8.59 -14.18
C ARG A 58 -6.67 -7.65 -13.31
N MET A 59 -6.63 -7.91 -12.01
CA MET A 59 -5.79 -7.21 -11.04
C MET A 59 -4.60 -8.08 -10.64
N GLY A 60 -3.40 -7.48 -10.57
CA GLY A 60 -2.17 -8.19 -10.22
C GLY A 60 -1.85 -9.28 -11.25
N SER A 61 -1.66 -10.51 -10.78
CA SER A 61 -1.45 -11.69 -11.65
C SER A 61 -2.75 -12.24 -12.24
N GLY A 62 -3.90 -11.63 -11.98
CA GLY A 62 -5.21 -12.14 -12.38
C GLY A 62 -5.68 -13.40 -11.64
N GLN A 63 -4.85 -13.94 -10.75
CA GLN A 63 -5.25 -15.00 -9.83
C GLN A 63 -5.83 -14.40 -8.57
N PHE A 64 -6.75 -15.14 -7.93
CA PHE A 64 -7.22 -14.79 -6.59
C PHE A 64 -6.08 -14.90 -5.57
N ALA A 65 -6.18 -14.11 -4.49
CA ALA A 65 -5.18 -14.04 -3.43
C ALA A 65 -4.91 -15.41 -2.77
N THR A 66 -5.90 -16.30 -2.76
CA THR A 66 -5.80 -17.66 -2.24
C THR A 66 -4.86 -18.56 -3.05
N ALA A 67 -4.52 -18.19 -4.29
CA ALA A 67 -3.52 -18.91 -5.07
C ALA A 67 -2.11 -18.82 -4.44
N GLY A 68 -1.86 -17.81 -3.60
CA GLY A 68 -0.68 -17.72 -2.77
C GLY A 68 0.64 -17.52 -3.53
N TYR A 69 1.73 -17.89 -2.88
CA TYR A 69 3.09 -17.64 -3.37
C TYR A 69 3.35 -18.28 -4.74
N GLY A 70 4.04 -17.54 -5.60
CA GLY A 70 4.36 -17.95 -6.98
C GLY A 70 3.20 -17.85 -7.97
N GLN A 71 1.98 -17.53 -7.52
CA GLN A 71 0.79 -17.45 -8.37
C GLN A 71 0.02 -16.13 -8.22
N ALA A 72 -0.30 -15.74 -6.98
CA ALA A 72 -0.94 -14.47 -6.68
C ALA A 72 0.09 -13.32 -6.65
N ALA A 73 -0.33 -12.13 -7.06
CA ALA A 73 0.46 -10.93 -6.80
C ALA A 73 0.47 -10.62 -5.30
N PHE A 74 1.55 -10.01 -4.82
CA PHE A 74 1.66 -9.61 -3.43
C PHE A 74 2.44 -8.32 -3.25
N GLN A 75 2.16 -7.64 -2.14
CA GLN A 75 3.04 -6.62 -1.58
C GLN A 75 3.44 -7.06 -0.18
N ALA A 76 4.69 -6.81 0.20
CA ALA A 76 5.25 -7.31 1.43
C ALA A 76 6.30 -6.37 2.00
N ASN A 77 6.60 -6.59 3.27
CA ASN A 77 7.66 -5.89 3.98
C ASN A 77 7.49 -4.37 4.05
N HIS A 78 6.24 -3.89 4.12
CA HIS A 78 5.96 -2.46 4.25
C HIS A 78 6.59 -1.90 5.54
N PHE A 79 7.20 -0.73 5.44
CA PHE A 79 7.83 -0.01 6.54
C PHE A 79 7.70 1.50 6.32
N TYR A 80 7.88 2.25 7.41
CA TYR A 80 8.08 3.70 7.36
C TYR A 80 9.36 4.06 8.11
N ARG A 81 9.88 5.27 7.89
CA ARG A 81 11.04 5.80 8.61
C ARG A 81 10.67 7.07 9.37
N ASP A 82 11.25 7.24 10.55
CA ASP A 82 11.15 8.51 11.29
C ASP A 82 12.23 9.52 10.85
N ALA A 83 12.21 10.70 11.44
CA ALA A 83 13.18 11.76 11.19
C ALA A 83 14.63 11.37 11.56
N ASN A 84 14.81 10.39 12.45
CA ASN A 84 16.11 9.80 12.79
C ASN A 84 16.52 8.66 11.83
N MET A 85 15.78 8.47 10.74
CA MET A 85 15.98 7.41 9.74
C MET A 85 15.80 5.99 10.28
N THR A 86 15.22 5.84 11.48
CA THR A 86 14.90 4.55 12.07
C THR A 86 13.77 3.91 11.31
N THR A 87 13.91 2.63 10.96
CA THR A 87 12.91 1.88 10.20
C THR A 87 11.93 1.17 11.10
N TYR A 88 10.64 1.41 10.90
CA TYR A 88 9.56 0.76 11.62
C TYR A 88 8.74 -0.11 10.66
N PRO A 89 8.67 -1.44 10.89
CA PRO A 89 7.83 -2.30 10.08
C PRO A 89 6.36 -2.03 10.37
N VAL A 90 5.52 -2.08 9.34
CA VAL A 90 4.07 -2.10 9.51
C VAL A 90 3.69 -3.44 10.16
N ARG A 91 2.98 -3.39 11.28
CA ARG A 91 2.57 -4.60 12.04
C ARG A 91 1.07 -4.77 12.15
N ALA A 92 0.31 -3.68 12.12
CA ALA A 92 -1.13 -3.70 12.32
C ALA A 92 -1.82 -2.82 11.28
N LEU A 93 -2.97 -3.31 10.80
CA LEU A 93 -3.83 -2.57 9.88
C LEU A 93 -5.03 -2.00 10.65
N SER A 94 -5.41 -0.77 10.32
CA SER A 94 -6.60 -0.12 10.85
C SER A 94 -7.82 -0.29 9.92
N ASN A 95 -7.59 -0.49 8.62
CA ASN A 95 -8.63 -0.61 7.62
C ASN A 95 -8.21 -1.55 6.48
N MET A 96 -9.18 -2.22 5.87
CA MET A 96 -9.05 -2.94 4.60
C MET A 96 -10.37 -2.85 3.84
N SER A 97 -10.30 -2.82 2.52
CA SER A 97 -11.48 -2.82 1.66
C SER A 97 -11.25 -3.63 0.40
N VAL A 98 -12.26 -4.42 0.03
CA VAL A 98 -12.36 -5.13 -1.25
C VAL A 98 -13.73 -4.79 -1.84
N VAL A 99 -13.75 -4.00 -2.92
CA VAL A 99 -14.98 -3.43 -3.48
C VAL A 99 -15.82 -4.48 -4.23
N GLN A 100 -15.17 -5.44 -4.91
CA GLN A 100 -15.86 -6.51 -5.65
C GLN A 100 -15.28 -7.89 -5.30
N PRO A 101 -15.68 -8.47 -4.17
CA PRO A 101 -15.06 -9.68 -3.63
C PRO A 101 -15.30 -10.95 -4.45
N ALA A 102 -16.27 -10.93 -5.37
CA ALA A 102 -16.49 -12.01 -6.33
C ALA A 102 -15.41 -12.06 -7.44
N CYS A 103 -14.73 -10.95 -7.68
CA CYS A 103 -13.82 -10.77 -8.81
C CYS A 103 -12.39 -10.46 -8.39
N TYR A 104 -12.21 -9.90 -7.19
CA TYR A 104 -10.92 -9.60 -6.60
C TYR A 104 -10.93 -10.02 -5.15
N THR A 105 -9.79 -10.50 -4.67
CA THR A 105 -9.65 -10.95 -3.28
C THR A 105 -8.33 -10.44 -2.71
N MET A 106 -8.24 -10.47 -1.39
CA MET A 106 -7.04 -10.16 -0.62
C MET A 106 -6.79 -11.25 0.41
N ALA A 107 -5.53 -11.56 0.69
CA ALA A 107 -5.15 -12.47 1.76
C ALA A 107 -4.05 -11.86 2.62
N LEU A 108 -4.35 -11.63 3.89
CA LEU A 108 -3.41 -11.05 4.85
C LEU A 108 -2.34 -12.05 5.28
N VAL A 109 -1.11 -11.54 5.41
CA VAL A 109 0.04 -12.30 5.89
C VAL A 109 0.72 -11.51 7.01
N GLY A 110 0.84 -12.09 8.20
CA GLY A 110 1.64 -11.55 9.30
C GLY A 110 1.12 -10.24 9.93
N TYR A 111 0.19 -9.52 9.30
CA TYR A 111 -0.39 -8.30 9.85
C TYR A 111 -1.47 -8.59 10.91
N GLY A 112 -1.34 -7.89 12.03
CA GLY A 112 -2.38 -7.76 13.04
C GLY A 112 -3.58 -7.02 12.47
N TYR A 113 -4.77 -7.60 12.63
CA TYR A 113 -6.02 -6.95 12.30
C TYR A 113 -7.07 -7.47 13.29
N PRO A 114 -7.51 -6.65 14.27
CA PRO A 114 -8.32 -7.10 15.39
C PRO A 114 -9.81 -7.24 15.06
N TYR A 115 -10.22 -6.84 13.85
CA TYR A 115 -11.61 -6.90 13.41
C TYR A 115 -11.87 -8.17 12.58
N ALA A 116 -13.15 -8.52 12.43
CA ALA A 116 -13.58 -9.60 11.55
C ALA A 116 -13.19 -9.28 10.09
N LEU A 117 -12.81 -10.31 9.33
CA LEU A 117 -12.47 -10.13 7.92
C LEU A 117 -13.76 -9.95 7.10
N GLY A 118 -13.76 -8.95 6.24
CA GLY A 118 -14.83 -8.75 5.27
C GLY A 118 -14.80 -9.80 4.15
N THR A 119 -15.86 -9.85 3.36
CA THR A 119 -15.99 -10.73 2.20
C THR A 119 -14.82 -10.53 1.22
N GLY A 120 -14.27 -11.62 0.69
CA GLY A 120 -13.12 -11.58 -0.23
C GLY A 120 -11.78 -11.33 0.46
N VAL A 121 -11.74 -11.25 1.79
CA VAL A 121 -10.50 -11.16 2.58
C VAL A 121 -10.27 -12.44 3.37
N THR A 122 -9.07 -12.99 3.28
CA THR A 122 -8.66 -14.19 4.02
C THR A 122 -7.33 -13.98 4.74
N ARG A 123 -6.86 -14.99 5.48
CA ARG A 123 -5.46 -15.06 5.96
C ARG A 123 -4.71 -16.11 5.16
N ALA A 124 -3.45 -15.85 4.88
CA ALA A 124 -2.57 -16.76 4.17
C ALA A 124 -1.24 -16.94 4.92
N SER A 125 -0.52 -18.00 4.56
CA SER A 125 0.84 -18.23 5.03
C SER A 125 1.83 -17.30 4.33
N PRO A 126 2.90 -16.86 5.02
CA PRO A 126 3.92 -16.03 4.40
C PRO A 126 4.69 -16.75 3.31
N ALA A 127 4.98 -16.03 2.23
CA ALA A 127 6.03 -16.42 1.29
C ALA A 127 7.40 -16.32 1.97
N PRO A 128 8.44 -17.04 1.48
CA PRO A 128 9.80 -16.95 2.01
C PRO A 128 10.36 -15.52 2.08
N GLU A 129 9.95 -14.64 1.17
CA GLU A 129 10.40 -13.24 1.10
C GLU A 129 9.61 -12.31 2.04
N MET A 130 8.48 -12.74 2.59
CA MET A 130 7.63 -11.94 3.49
C MET A 130 8.15 -12.02 4.93
N ARG A 131 9.06 -11.13 5.30
CA ARG A 131 9.72 -11.11 6.62
C ARG A 131 8.90 -10.41 7.70
N THR A 132 8.26 -9.27 7.39
CA THR A 132 7.50 -8.49 8.38
C THR A 132 5.99 -8.58 8.20
N GLY A 133 5.55 -9.22 7.12
CA GLY A 133 4.14 -9.33 6.73
C GLY A 133 3.90 -8.81 5.32
N GLY A 134 2.64 -8.85 4.92
CA GLY A 134 2.22 -8.45 3.57
C GLY A 134 0.78 -8.85 3.31
N PHE A 135 0.42 -8.81 2.04
CA PHE A 135 -0.83 -9.36 1.56
C PHE A 135 -0.68 -9.85 0.12
N TYR A 136 -1.38 -10.94 -0.19
CA TYR A 136 -1.67 -11.31 -1.57
C TYR A 136 -2.92 -10.57 -2.03
N PHE A 137 -2.99 -10.26 -3.31
CA PHE A 137 -4.15 -9.61 -3.91
C PHE A 137 -4.27 -9.98 -5.39
N GLY A 138 -5.49 -9.85 -5.90
CA GLY A 138 -5.75 -9.99 -7.33
C GLY A 138 -7.06 -10.69 -7.62
N GLY A 139 -7.27 -10.93 -8.90
CA GLY A 139 -8.39 -11.71 -9.42
C GLY A 139 -8.64 -11.43 -10.91
N PRO A 140 -9.49 -12.25 -11.54
CA PRO A 140 -9.58 -12.33 -13.00
C PRO A 140 -10.23 -11.11 -13.66
N GLY A 141 -10.88 -10.24 -12.87
CA GLY A 141 -11.75 -9.19 -13.39
C GLY A 141 -13.22 -9.56 -13.22
N CYS A 142 -14.10 -8.55 -13.18
CA CYS A 142 -15.54 -8.81 -13.12
C CYS A 142 -16.13 -9.02 -14.52
N PRO A 143 -16.95 -10.08 -14.69
CA PRO A 143 -17.81 -10.18 -15.86
C PRO A 143 -18.85 -9.05 -15.86
N ARG A 144 -19.49 -8.87 -17.01
CA ARG A 144 -20.68 -8.00 -17.11
C ARG A 144 -21.86 -8.62 -16.37
#